data_AF-A0A352LN46-F1
#
_entry.id   AF-A0A352LN46-F1
#
_cell.length_a   1.000
_cell.length_b   1.000
_cell.length_c   1.000
_cell.angle_alpha   90.00
_cell.angle_beta   90.00
_cell.angle_gamma   90.00
#
_symmetry.space_group_name_H-M   'P 1'
#
loop_
_entity.id
_entity.type
_entity.pdbx_description
1 polymer ?
#
loop_
_entity_poly.entity_id
_entity_poly.type
_entity_poly.pdbx_seq_one_letter_code
_entity_poly.pdbx_strand_id
1 'polypeptide(L)'
;MKEYIGIIGVAAGMAIVIIALTYGYVKWAQRYAPALGHSTVRSGIGGALILFFLGQIAWVLRALWDVSFALGSLTRIAVAVPSKLPEALMVVMPSLAALILGAVLLWEMGSKRKSYVLGEAIVLLWLMGPVAALAQGAYFNLHLATFSAVQIFGWAVLWTAYLAVSPRCALTYGTKRGARIAKSGRLL
;
A
#
# COMPACT_ATOMS: atom_id res chain seq x y z
N MET A 1 20.90 -11.67 25.29
CA MET A 1 21.70 -10.76 24.41
C MET A 1 21.83 -11.26 22.98
N LYS A 2 22.28 -12.50 22.71
CA LYS A 2 22.43 -13.02 21.33
C LYS A 2 21.13 -13.05 20.51
N GLU A 3 20.01 -13.35 21.16
CA GLU A 3 18.68 -13.38 20.54
C GLU A 3 18.19 -11.97 20.10
N TYR A 4 18.47 -10.94 20.91
CA TYR A 4 18.18 -9.55 20.56
C TYR A 4 19.05 -9.03 19.40
N ILE A 5 20.31 -9.45 19.32
CA ILE A 5 21.19 -9.13 18.19
C ILE A 5 20.66 -9.76 16.89
N GLY A 6 20.11 -10.97 16.96
CA GLY A 6 19.45 -11.63 15.83
C GLY A 6 18.21 -10.87 15.34
N ILE A 7 17.32 -10.47 16.25
CA ILE A 7 16.09 -9.72 15.93
C ILE A 7 16.42 -8.35 15.33
N ILE A 8 17.38 -7.63 15.91
CA ILE A 8 17.84 -6.33 15.40
C ILE A 8 18.46 -6.49 14.00
N GLY A 9 19.26 -7.54 13.78
CA GLY A 9 19.84 -7.84 12.47
C GLY A 9 18.78 -8.09 11.40
N VAL A 10 17.75 -8.87 11.70
CA VAL A 10 16.64 -9.13 10.77
C VAL A 10 15.83 -7.87 10.50
N ALA A 11 15.49 -7.10 11.54
CA ALA A 11 14.76 -5.84 11.37
C ALA A 11 15.54 -4.82 10.53
N ALA A 12 16.84 -4.68 10.76
CA ALA A 12 17.72 -3.82 9.98
C ALA A 12 17.81 -4.30 8.51
N GLY A 13 17.96 -5.61 8.28
CA GLY A 13 17.96 -6.19 6.95
C GLY A 13 16.66 -5.89 6.18
N MET A 14 15.50 -6.09 6.83
CA MET A 14 14.20 -5.77 6.24
C MET A 14 14.06 -4.28 5.92
N ALA A 15 14.49 -3.40 6.83
CA ALA A 15 14.48 -1.97 6.60
C ALA A 15 15.33 -1.58 5.38
N ILE A 16 16.53 -2.15 5.24
CA ILE A 16 17.42 -1.92 4.09
C ILE A 16 16.73 -2.36 2.79
N VAL A 17 16.13 -3.55 2.76
CA VAL A 17 15.41 -4.06 1.58
C VAL A 17 14.25 -3.13 1.20
N ILE A 18 13.42 -2.72 2.16
CA ILE A 18 12.31 -1.79 1.93
C ILE A 18 12.83 -0.47 1.37
N ILE A 19 13.89 0.10 1.96
CA ILE A 19 14.48 1.37 1.52
C ILE A 19 15.04 1.24 0.10
N ALA A 20 15.77 0.16 -0.20
CA ALA A 20 16.36 -0.07 -1.51
C ALA A 20 15.29 -0.22 -2.60
N LEU A 21 14.25 -1.00 -2.34
CA LEU A 21 13.12 -1.18 -3.26
C LEU A 21 12.34 0.14 -3.44
N THR A 22 12.11 0.88 -2.35
CA THR A 22 11.47 2.20 -2.42
C THR A 22 12.28 3.17 -3.26
N TYR A 23 13.59 3.20 -3.07
CA TYR A 23 14.48 4.05 -3.85
C TYR A 23 14.45 3.71 -5.35
N GLY A 24 14.55 2.42 -5.69
CA GLY A 24 14.46 1.94 -7.07
C GLY A 24 13.11 2.30 -7.70
N TYR A 25 12.02 2.04 -6.97
CA TYR A 25 10.66 2.37 -7.39
C TYR A 25 10.47 3.88 -7.58
N VAL A 26 10.90 4.72 -6.64
CA VAL A 26 10.80 6.18 -6.75
C VAL A 26 11.61 6.69 -7.94
N LYS A 27 12.84 6.20 -8.15
CA LYS A 27 13.63 6.57 -9.33
C LYS A 27 12.95 6.18 -10.64
N TRP A 28 12.35 5.00 -10.69
CA TRP A 28 11.58 4.58 -11.85
C TRP A 28 10.34 5.47 -12.06
N ALA A 29 9.56 5.72 -11.01
CA ALA A 29 8.36 6.54 -11.07
C ALA A 29 8.67 8.01 -11.45
N GLN A 30 9.81 8.55 -11.02
CA GLN A 30 10.24 9.90 -11.36
C GLN A 30 10.57 10.10 -12.86
N ARG A 31 10.71 9.02 -13.64
CA ARG A 31 10.85 9.10 -15.10
C ARG A 31 9.58 9.63 -15.79
N TYR A 32 8.44 9.51 -15.14
CA TYR A 32 7.16 10.02 -15.66
C TYR A 32 6.90 11.41 -15.09
N ALA A 33 6.92 12.41 -15.97
CA ALA A 33 6.69 13.81 -15.63
C ALA A 33 5.34 14.00 -14.93
N PRO A 34 5.23 14.92 -13.95
CA PRO A 34 3.94 15.25 -13.34
C PRO A 34 2.97 15.80 -14.39
N ALA A 35 1.67 15.56 -14.20
CA ALA A 35 0.65 16.04 -15.13
C ALA A 35 0.60 17.58 -15.20
N LEU A 36 0.86 18.25 -14.09
CA LEU A 36 0.87 19.71 -13.97
C LEU A 36 2.08 20.18 -13.14
N GLY A 37 2.51 21.42 -13.39
CA GLY A 37 3.57 22.09 -12.64
C GLY A 37 3.19 23.53 -12.30
N HIS A 38 3.88 24.10 -11.32
CA HIS A 38 3.81 25.51 -10.95
C HIS A 38 5.19 25.96 -10.47
N SER A 39 5.54 27.24 -10.63
CA SER A 39 6.85 27.77 -10.24
C SER A 39 7.13 27.68 -8.73
N THR A 40 6.09 27.81 -7.91
CA THR A 40 6.21 27.83 -6.43
C THR A 40 5.63 26.60 -5.72
N VAL A 41 4.78 25.80 -6.39
CA VAL A 41 4.11 24.65 -5.77
C VAL A 41 4.71 23.36 -6.32
N ARG A 42 5.31 22.57 -5.42
CA ARG A 42 5.99 21.32 -5.79
C ARG A 42 5.00 20.30 -6.34
N SER A 43 5.34 19.70 -7.48
CA SER A 43 4.68 18.53 -8.08
C SER A 43 5.66 17.36 -8.19
N GLY A 44 5.22 16.27 -8.83
CA GLY A 44 6.00 15.06 -9.04
C GLY A 44 6.12 14.18 -7.79
N ILE A 45 6.79 13.03 -7.98
CA ILE A 45 7.01 12.05 -6.92
C ILE A 45 8.05 12.57 -5.92
N GLY A 46 7.61 12.90 -4.71
CA GLY A 46 8.49 13.38 -3.65
C GLY A 46 7.75 13.72 -2.34
N GLY A 47 8.50 14.10 -1.31
CA GLY A 47 7.94 14.49 0.00
C GLY A 47 7.20 13.33 0.65
N ALA A 48 6.04 13.59 1.27
CA ALA A 48 5.24 12.55 1.93
C ALA A 48 4.76 11.44 0.98
N LEU A 49 4.72 11.65 -0.35
CA LEU A 49 4.44 10.58 -1.30
C LEU A 49 5.51 9.47 -1.29
N ILE A 50 6.76 9.81 -0.96
CA ILE A 50 7.82 8.80 -0.79
C ILE A 50 7.54 7.94 0.45
N LEU A 51 7.07 8.56 1.54
CA LEU A 51 6.71 7.84 2.77
C LEU A 51 5.49 6.92 2.53
N PHE A 52 4.53 7.36 1.72
CA PHE A 52 3.44 6.51 1.27
C PHE A 52 3.96 5.27 0.55
N PHE A 53 4.83 5.45 -0.45
CA PHE A 53 5.40 4.32 -1.19
C PHE A 53 6.25 3.41 -0.32
N LEU A 54 7.02 3.97 0.62
CA LEU A 54 7.80 3.20 1.57
C LEU A 54 6.91 2.25 2.37
N GLY A 55 5.85 2.78 2.98
CA GLY A 55 4.95 1.94 3.76
C GLY A 55 4.11 1.00 2.90
N GLN A 56 3.71 1.42 1.69
CA GLN A 56 2.99 0.56 0.76
C GLN A 56 3.85 -0.62 0.27
N ILE A 57 5.14 -0.39 -0.01
CA ILE A 57 6.08 -1.46 -0.36
C ILE A 57 6.30 -2.38 0.84
N ALA A 58 6.50 -1.82 2.05
CA ALA A 58 6.60 -2.62 3.26
C ALA A 58 5.36 -3.50 3.47
N TRP A 59 4.18 -2.94 3.24
CA TRP A 59 2.91 -3.65 3.33
C TRP A 59 2.79 -4.76 2.27
N VAL A 60 3.16 -4.49 1.01
CA VAL A 60 3.16 -5.50 -0.07
C VAL A 60 4.13 -6.64 0.23
N LEU A 61 5.33 -6.35 0.74
CA LEU A 61 6.30 -7.37 1.14
C LEU A 61 5.80 -8.21 2.31
N ARG A 62 5.12 -7.58 3.28
CA ARG A 62 4.45 -8.30 4.36
C ARG A 62 3.35 -9.22 3.81
N ALA A 63 2.49 -8.72 2.93
CA ALA A 63 1.43 -9.52 2.32
C ALA A 63 2.01 -10.70 1.51
N LEU A 64 3.11 -10.47 0.78
CA LEU A 64 3.83 -11.51 0.06
C LEU A 64 4.36 -12.60 1.00
N TRP A 65 4.92 -12.20 2.14
CA TRP A 65 5.35 -13.12 3.19
C TRP A 65 4.19 -13.94 3.74
N ASP A 66 3.10 -13.28 4.13
CA ASP A 66 1.91 -13.93 4.71
C ASP A 66 1.30 -14.95 3.73
N VAL A 67 1.20 -14.58 2.45
CA VAL A 67 0.73 -15.48 1.37
C VAL A 67 1.70 -16.64 1.13
N SER A 68 3.01 -16.39 1.11
CA SER A 68 4.02 -17.45 0.89
C SER A 68 3.98 -18.49 2.00
N PHE A 69 3.87 -18.03 3.25
CA PHE A 69 3.73 -18.90 4.41
C PHE A 69 2.42 -19.71 4.34
N ALA A 70 1.32 -19.07 3.99
CA ALA A 70 0.02 -19.72 3.89
C ALA A 70 -0.06 -20.74 2.72
N LEU A 71 0.60 -20.47 1.60
CA LEU A 71 0.73 -21.46 0.51
C LEU A 71 1.53 -22.69 0.96
N GLY A 72 2.59 -22.49 1.75
CA GLY A 72 3.38 -23.57 2.33
C GLY A 72 2.59 -24.44 3.32
N SER A 73 1.59 -23.88 4.02
CA SER A 73 0.69 -24.65 4.88
C SER A 73 -0.42 -25.35 4.10
N LEU A 74 -0.92 -24.74 3.01
CA LEU A 74 -1.94 -25.35 2.13
C LEU A 74 -1.48 -26.67 1.52
N THR A 75 -0.23 -26.78 1.09
CA THR A 75 0.31 -28.04 0.53
C THR A 75 0.32 -29.15 1.59
N ARG A 76 0.63 -28.82 2.85
CA ARG A 76 0.59 -29.77 3.96
C ARG A 76 -0.84 -30.20 4.29
N ILE A 77 -1.79 -29.26 4.31
CA ILE A 77 -3.22 -29.55 4.54
C ILE A 77 -3.77 -30.44 3.42
N ALA A 78 -3.41 -30.16 2.16
CA ALA A 78 -3.85 -30.95 1.01
C ALA A 78 -3.41 -32.42 1.10
N VAL A 79 -2.25 -32.69 1.69
CA VAL A 79 -1.74 -34.06 1.90
C VAL A 79 -2.30 -34.70 3.16
N ALA A 80 -2.36 -33.96 4.27
CA ALA A 80 -2.74 -34.52 5.57
C ALA A 80 -4.25 -34.63 5.78
N VAL A 81 -5.02 -33.62 5.37
CA VAL A 81 -6.48 -33.53 5.58
C VAL A 81 -7.14 -32.80 4.39
N PRO A 82 -7.31 -33.47 3.23
CA PRO A 82 -7.83 -32.85 2.00
C PRO A 82 -9.22 -32.20 2.18
N SER A 83 -10.06 -32.76 3.05
CA SER A 83 -11.40 -32.23 3.34
C SER A 83 -11.40 -30.81 3.92
N LYS A 84 -10.28 -30.35 4.49
CA LYS A 84 -10.11 -29.01 5.05
C LYS A 84 -9.49 -27.99 4.08
N LEU A 85 -9.13 -28.42 2.88
CA LEU A 85 -8.53 -27.55 1.87
C LEU A 85 -9.44 -26.37 1.47
N PRO A 86 -10.77 -26.52 1.29
CA PRO A 86 -11.63 -25.39 0.94
C PRO A 86 -11.65 -24.30 2.02
N GLU A 87 -11.73 -24.68 3.30
CA GLU A 87 -11.69 -23.75 4.43
C GLU A 87 -10.34 -23.01 4.48
N ALA A 88 -9.24 -23.73 4.29
CA ALA A 88 -7.91 -23.16 4.29
C ALA A 88 -7.71 -22.17 3.12
N LEU A 89 -8.23 -22.47 1.92
CA LEU A 89 -8.18 -21.56 0.77
C LEU A 89 -8.93 -20.24 1.05
N MET A 90 -10.09 -20.30 1.70
CA MET A 90 -10.86 -19.10 2.05
C MET A 90 -10.11 -18.17 3.03
N VAL A 91 -9.17 -18.70 3.82
CA VAL A 91 -8.30 -17.89 4.70
C VAL A 91 -7.24 -17.13 3.89
N VAL A 92 -6.68 -17.77 2.85
CA VAL A 92 -5.56 -17.21 2.07
C VAL A 92 -6.02 -16.23 1.00
N MET A 93 -7.19 -16.46 0.40
CA MET A 93 -7.70 -15.67 -0.72
C MET A 93 -7.75 -14.15 -0.48
N PRO A 94 -8.21 -13.64 0.68
CA PRO A 94 -8.20 -12.19 0.91
C PRO A 94 -6.80 -11.60 0.95
N SER A 95 -5.82 -12.29 1.54
CA SER A 95 -4.42 -11.85 1.57
C SER A 95 -3.80 -11.84 0.17
N LEU A 96 -4.12 -12.85 -0.66
CA LEU A 96 -3.68 -12.91 -2.05
C LEU A 96 -4.30 -11.80 -2.89
N ALA A 97 -5.60 -11.54 -2.74
CA ALA A 97 -6.26 -10.44 -3.40
C ALA A 97 -5.65 -9.09 -2.99
N ALA A 98 -5.44 -8.89 -1.69
CA ALA A 98 -4.85 -7.68 -1.15
C ALA A 98 -3.42 -7.46 -1.68
N LEU A 99 -2.61 -8.52 -1.83
CA LEU A 99 -1.29 -8.46 -2.46
C LEU A 99 -1.37 -7.96 -3.92
N ILE A 100 -2.28 -8.52 -4.72
CA ILE A 100 -2.49 -8.11 -6.12
C ILE A 100 -2.93 -6.64 -6.19
N LEU A 101 -3.90 -6.24 -5.38
CA LEU A 101 -4.38 -4.86 -5.34
C LEU A 101 -3.28 -3.87 -4.90
N GLY A 102 -2.44 -4.26 -3.95
CA GLY A 102 -1.29 -3.46 -3.53
C GLY A 102 -0.24 -3.28 -4.65
N ALA A 103 0.00 -4.32 -5.44
CA ALA A 103 0.88 -4.24 -6.61
C ALA A 103 0.28 -3.36 -7.72
N VAL A 104 -1.02 -3.48 -7.99
CA VAL A 104 -1.74 -2.61 -8.94
C VAL A 104 -1.68 -1.15 -8.50
N LEU A 105 -1.92 -0.88 -7.21
CA LEU A 105 -1.83 0.48 -6.65
C LEU A 105 -0.45 1.10 -6.91
N LEU A 106 0.64 0.36 -6.62
CA LEU A 106 2.01 0.82 -6.90
C LEU A 106 2.22 1.02 -8.40
N TRP A 107 1.79 0.09 -9.24
CA TRP A 107 1.95 0.21 -10.68
C TRP A 107 1.25 1.47 -11.23
N GLU A 108 -0.02 1.68 -10.89
CA GLU A 108 -0.83 2.81 -11.34
C GLU A 108 -0.25 4.14 -10.87
N MET A 109 0.03 4.26 -9.57
CA MET A 109 0.61 5.46 -8.97
C MET A 109 2.00 5.78 -9.53
N GLY A 110 2.80 4.75 -9.84
CA GLY A 110 4.16 4.90 -10.31
C GLY A 110 4.25 5.25 -11.80
N SER A 111 3.41 4.64 -12.64
CA SER A 111 3.49 4.76 -14.11
C SER A 111 2.53 5.81 -14.71
N LYS A 112 1.37 6.05 -14.09
CA LYS A 112 0.32 6.91 -14.66
C LYS A 112 0.23 8.24 -13.94
N ARG A 113 -0.10 9.29 -14.70
CA ARG A 113 -0.18 10.68 -14.24
C ARG A 113 -1.54 11.25 -14.60
N LYS A 114 -2.60 10.55 -14.19
CA LYS A 114 -4.00 10.87 -14.52
C LYS A 114 -4.83 11.04 -13.24
N SER A 115 -5.88 11.86 -13.31
CA SER A 115 -6.64 12.24 -12.12
C SER A 115 -7.37 11.07 -11.47
N TYR A 116 -7.80 10.07 -12.24
CA TYR A 116 -8.51 8.91 -11.68
C TYR A 116 -7.60 8.05 -10.81
N VAL A 117 -6.28 8.07 -11.03
CA VAL A 117 -5.30 7.24 -10.31
C VAL A 117 -5.31 7.54 -8.82
N LEU A 118 -5.56 8.79 -8.41
CA LEU A 118 -5.69 9.12 -6.99
C LEU A 118 -6.96 8.53 -6.37
N GLY A 119 -8.08 8.58 -7.09
CA GLY A 119 -9.33 7.98 -6.62
C GLY A 119 -9.21 6.46 -6.53
N GLU A 120 -8.62 5.84 -7.56
CA GLU A 120 -8.33 4.42 -7.59
C GLU A 120 -7.37 4.01 -6.47
N ALA A 121 -6.28 4.75 -6.24
CA ALA A 121 -5.35 4.48 -5.15
C ALA A 121 -6.04 4.52 -3.78
N ILE A 122 -6.96 5.46 -3.56
CA ILE A 122 -7.78 5.50 -2.34
C ILE A 122 -8.65 4.23 -2.26
N VAL A 123 -9.40 3.91 -3.30
CA VAL A 123 -10.26 2.70 -3.31
C VAL A 123 -9.44 1.44 -3.03
N LEU A 124 -8.31 1.25 -3.72
CA LEU A 124 -7.43 0.10 -3.56
C LEU A 124 -6.85 0.02 -2.15
N LEU A 125 -6.44 1.16 -1.57
CA LEU A 125 -5.94 1.24 -0.18
C LEU A 125 -6.99 0.76 0.83
N TRP A 126 -8.26 1.12 0.64
CA TRP A 126 -9.35 0.66 1.48
C TRP A 126 -9.69 -0.81 1.26
N LEU A 127 -9.71 -1.26 0.00
CA LEU A 127 -10.01 -2.65 -0.36
C LEU A 127 -8.98 -3.62 0.21
N MET A 128 -7.69 -3.30 0.08
CA MET A 128 -6.60 -4.19 0.50
C MET A 128 -6.41 -4.27 2.02
N GLY A 129 -6.84 -3.24 2.77
CA GLY A 129 -6.65 -3.16 4.21
C GLY A 129 -7.98 -3.26 4.95
N PRO A 130 -8.64 -2.13 5.27
CA PRO A 130 -9.87 -2.11 6.06
C PRO A 130 -10.97 -3.08 5.61
N VAL A 131 -11.30 -3.08 4.31
CA VAL A 131 -12.41 -3.91 3.80
C VAL A 131 -12.06 -5.39 3.86
N ALA A 132 -10.84 -5.77 3.49
CA ALA A 132 -10.36 -7.15 3.61
C ALA A 132 -10.41 -7.63 5.08
N ALA A 133 -9.97 -6.79 6.02
CA ALA A 133 -9.98 -7.13 7.44
C ALA A 133 -11.40 -7.27 8.01
N LEU A 134 -12.33 -6.39 7.61
CA LEU A 134 -13.74 -6.49 8.01
C LEU A 134 -14.42 -7.73 7.42
N ALA A 135 -14.16 -8.04 6.16
CA ALA A 135 -14.71 -9.23 5.50
C ALA A 135 -14.20 -10.52 6.15
N GLN A 136 -12.90 -10.60 6.46
CA GLN A 136 -12.32 -11.72 7.21
C GLN A 136 -12.91 -11.81 8.62
N GLY A 137 -13.03 -10.68 9.33
CA GLY A 137 -13.63 -10.63 10.66
C GLY A 137 -15.06 -11.17 10.67
N ALA A 138 -15.88 -10.74 9.72
CA ALA A 138 -17.26 -11.20 9.57
C ALA A 138 -17.34 -12.70 9.21
N TYR A 139 -16.52 -13.16 8.27
CA TYR A 139 -16.56 -14.55 7.80
C TYR A 139 -16.08 -15.55 8.85
N PHE A 140 -14.99 -15.23 9.56
CA PHE A 140 -14.38 -16.11 10.56
C PHE A 140 -14.86 -15.84 11.99
N ASN A 141 -15.81 -14.91 12.19
CA ASN A 141 -16.24 -14.42 13.52
C ASN A 141 -15.05 -13.99 14.39
N LEU A 142 -14.09 -13.27 13.78
CA LEU A 142 -12.89 -12.78 14.45
C LEU A 142 -13.06 -11.32 14.86
N HIS A 143 -12.66 -11.01 16.09
CA HIS A 143 -12.52 -9.63 16.54
C HIS A 143 -11.16 -9.07 16.14
N LEU A 144 -11.16 -7.92 15.46
CA LEU A 144 -9.92 -7.18 15.24
C LEU A 144 -9.39 -6.67 16.58
N ALA A 145 -8.14 -6.99 16.89
CA ALA A 145 -7.44 -6.36 18.00
C ALA A 145 -7.39 -4.84 17.78
N THR A 146 -7.62 -4.06 18.84
CA THR A 146 -7.66 -2.59 18.79
C THR A 146 -6.42 -2.00 18.12
N PHE A 147 -5.24 -2.54 18.44
CA PHE A 147 -3.98 -2.10 17.85
C PHE A 147 -3.94 -2.34 16.32
N SER A 148 -4.37 -3.51 15.86
CA SER A 148 -4.44 -3.83 14.42
C SER A 148 -5.48 -2.97 13.70
N ALA A 149 -6.61 -2.67 14.35
CA ALA A 149 -7.61 -1.76 13.80
C ALA A 149 -7.05 -0.34 13.64
N VAL A 150 -6.40 0.20 14.67
CA VAL A 150 -5.74 1.52 14.61
C VAL A 150 -4.68 1.56 13.51
N GLN A 151 -3.88 0.50 13.36
CA GLN A 151 -2.87 0.44 12.30
C GLN A 151 -3.49 0.44 10.89
N ILE A 152 -4.44 -0.45 10.62
CA ILE A 152 -4.99 -0.64 9.26
C ILE A 152 -5.88 0.54 8.88
N PHE A 153 -6.78 0.98 9.77
CA PHE A 153 -7.67 2.11 9.50
C PHE A 153 -6.93 3.45 9.60
N GLY A 154 -6.03 3.60 10.57
CA GLY A 154 -5.23 4.82 10.71
C GLY A 154 -4.35 5.07 9.48
N TRP A 155 -3.72 4.01 8.95
CA TRP A 155 -2.98 4.09 7.68
C TRP A 155 -3.89 4.50 6.52
N ALA A 156 -5.04 3.83 6.35
CA ALA A 156 -5.98 4.13 5.28
C ALA A 156 -6.51 5.57 5.34
N VAL A 157 -6.93 6.03 6.52
CA VAL A 157 -7.47 7.39 6.74
C VAL A 157 -6.40 8.45 6.49
N LEU A 158 -5.20 8.27 7.07
CA LEU A 158 -4.09 9.22 6.94
C LEU A 158 -3.74 9.45 5.47
N TRP A 159 -3.55 8.37 4.71
CA TRP A 159 -3.15 8.47 3.32
C TRP A 159 -4.29 8.86 2.40
N THR A 160 -5.54 8.49 2.71
CA THR A 160 -6.70 9.01 2.00
C THR A 160 -6.76 10.52 2.11
N ALA A 161 -6.62 11.06 3.33
CA ALA A 161 -6.59 12.50 3.56
C ALA A 161 -5.45 13.14 2.76
N TYR A 162 -4.22 12.62 2.87
CA TYR A 162 -3.07 13.16 2.12
C TYR A 162 -3.28 13.13 0.60
N LEU A 163 -3.72 12.01 0.03
CA LEU A 163 -3.92 11.84 -1.42
C LEU A 163 -5.03 12.77 -1.94
N ALA A 164 -6.10 12.95 -1.18
CA ALA A 164 -7.22 13.81 -1.54
C ALA A 164 -6.89 15.30 -1.42
N VAL A 165 -6.15 15.70 -0.38
CA VAL A 165 -5.98 17.12 -0.03
C VAL A 165 -4.61 17.71 -0.39
N SER A 166 -3.61 16.90 -0.72
CA SER A 166 -2.27 17.43 -0.99
C SER A 166 -2.21 18.18 -2.34
N PRO A 167 -1.73 19.44 -2.37
CA PRO A 167 -1.44 20.16 -3.61
C PRO A 167 -0.46 19.41 -4.51
N ARG A 168 0.52 18.72 -3.91
CA ARG A 168 1.50 17.93 -4.65
C ARG A 168 0.82 16.79 -5.40
N CYS A 169 -0.01 16.00 -4.72
CA CYS A 169 -0.78 14.92 -5.36
C CYS A 169 -1.69 15.49 -6.45
N ALA A 170 -2.41 16.57 -6.14
CA ALA A 170 -3.32 17.21 -7.08
C ALA A 170 -2.64 17.64 -8.39
N LEU A 171 -1.42 18.19 -8.31
CA LEU A 171 -0.60 18.57 -9.46
C LEU A 171 0.04 17.37 -10.16
N THR A 172 0.60 16.42 -9.41
CA THR A 172 1.26 15.21 -9.96
C THR A 172 0.30 14.41 -10.83
N TYR A 173 -0.95 14.27 -10.40
CA TYR A 173 -1.96 13.46 -11.07
C TYR A 173 -3.00 14.29 -11.85
N GLY A 174 -2.87 15.62 -11.90
CA GLY A 174 -3.67 16.45 -12.82
C GLY A 174 -5.17 16.54 -12.47
N THR A 175 -5.50 16.63 -11.19
CA THR A 175 -6.90 16.79 -10.74
C THR A 175 -7.47 18.17 -11.12
N LYS A 176 -8.81 18.33 -11.11
CA LYS A 176 -9.46 19.64 -11.29
C LYS A 176 -8.90 20.71 -10.34
N ARG A 177 -8.65 20.33 -9.08
CA ARG A 177 -8.00 21.22 -8.10
C ARG A 177 -6.56 21.55 -8.50
N GLY A 178 -5.80 20.56 -8.94
CA GLY A 178 -4.44 20.75 -9.48
C GLY A 178 -4.42 21.76 -10.62
N ALA A 179 -5.39 21.71 -11.54
CA ALA A 179 -5.50 22.67 -12.64
C ALA A 179 -5.76 24.11 -12.14
N ARG A 180 -6.52 24.30 -11.07
CA ARG A 180 -6.72 25.61 -10.43
C ARG A 180 -5.44 26.12 -9.76
N ILE A 181 -4.73 25.23 -9.06
CA ILE A 181 -3.44 25.55 -8.41
C ILE A 181 -2.39 25.94 -9.45
N ALA A 182 -2.29 25.19 -10.55
CA ALA A 182 -1.34 25.46 -11.64
C ALA A 182 -1.57 26.82 -12.32
N LYS A 183 -2.81 27.31 -12.34
CA LYS A 183 -3.16 28.62 -12.93
C LYS A 183 -2.99 29.80 -11.96
N SER A 184 -3.29 29.61 -10.68
CA SER A 184 -3.43 30.70 -9.71
C SER A 184 -2.35 30.74 -8.63
N GLY A 185 -1.61 29.65 -8.46
CA GLY A 185 -0.70 29.43 -7.33
C GLY A 185 -1.41 29.31 -5.97
N ARG A 186 -2.74 29.45 -5.91
CA ARG A 186 -3.52 29.36 -4.66
C ARG A 186 -3.82 27.92 -4.33
N LEU A 187 -3.63 27.54 -3.06
CA LEU A 187 -3.80 26.17 -2.58
C LEU A 187 -5.25 25.82 -2.22
N LEU A 188 -6.13 26.83 -2.13
CA LEU A 188 -7.56 26.74 -1.85
C LEU A 188 -8.37 27.19 -3.08
#